data_AF-A0A9X0GAI3-F1
#
_entry.id   AF-A0A9X0GAI3-F1
#
_cell.length_a   1.000
_cell.length_b   1.000
_cell.length_c   1.000
_cell.angle_alpha   90.00
_cell.angle_beta   90.00
_cell.angle_gamma   90.00
#
_symmetry.space_group_name_H-M   'P 1'
#
loop_
_entity.id
_entity.type
_entity.pdbx_description
1 polymer ?
#
loop_
_entity_poly.entity_id
_entity_poly.type
_entity_poly.pdbx_seq_one_letter_code
_entity_poly.pdbx_strand_id
1 'polypeptide(L)'
;MNKDIQFLKELQQELTTQETDGNASPRFWVIKDYRMVPANEKYDSGEEERFFNDGDLVTFHKFSDLKEFLEEYYSEEIDEDQELRVLVYDENERFDDLWEYVESNLNNDGYFDTAFMKEEGFIVPDTMFLTKEEAKNHLKLNNYHYTSKAHTYAMTAWRAPKVERLLNILETFDWESISTK
;
A
#
# COMPACT_ATOMS: atom_id res chain seq x y z
N MET A 1 -8.44 15.81 -40.01
CA MET A 1 -9.40 15.60 -38.90
C MET A 1 -8.86 16.30 -37.67
N ASN A 2 -9.69 17.04 -36.95
CA ASN A 2 -9.26 17.71 -35.72
C ASN A 2 -8.74 16.66 -34.72
N LYS A 3 -7.51 16.83 -34.20
CA LYS A 3 -6.87 15.90 -33.26
C LYS A 3 -7.73 15.68 -32.02
N ASP A 4 -8.44 16.71 -31.57
CA ASP A 4 -9.31 16.63 -30.39
C ASP A 4 -10.53 15.75 -30.64
N ILE A 5 -11.08 15.78 -31.87
CA ILE A 5 -12.20 14.90 -32.23
C ILE A 5 -11.74 13.45 -32.34
N GLN A 6 -10.53 13.22 -32.89
CA GLN A 6 -9.98 11.87 -32.93
C GLN A 6 -9.77 11.33 -31.50
N PHE A 7 -9.22 12.14 -30.60
CA PHE A 7 -9.09 11.80 -29.19
C PHE A 7 -10.43 11.44 -28.55
N LEU A 8 -11.50 12.23 -28.79
CA LEU A 8 -12.83 11.95 -28.23
C LEU A 8 -13.44 10.65 -28.77
N LYS A 9 -13.20 10.30 -30.03
CA LYS A 9 -13.62 9.02 -30.63
C LYS A 9 -12.91 7.83 -30.00
N GLU A 10 -11.59 7.92 -29.84
CA GLU A 10 -10.77 6.89 -29.18
C GLU A 10 -11.20 6.72 -27.72
N LEU A 11 -11.39 7.82 -27.00
CA LEU A 11 -11.88 7.82 -25.63
C LEU A 11 -13.29 7.20 -25.50
N GLN A 12 -14.22 7.53 -26.40
CA GLN A 12 -15.56 6.92 -26.41
C GLN A 12 -15.49 5.40 -26.58
N GLN A 13 -14.66 4.93 -27.51
CA GLN A 13 -14.47 3.50 -27.75
C GLN A 13 -13.95 2.80 -26.49
N GLU A 14 -12.98 3.41 -25.80
CA GLU A 14 -12.44 2.86 -24.55
C GLU A 14 -13.45 2.87 -23.41
N LEU A 15 -14.16 3.98 -23.20
CA LEU A 15 -15.17 4.12 -22.14
C LEU A 15 -16.28 3.08 -22.23
N THR A 16 -16.69 2.72 -23.45
CA THR A 16 -17.79 1.78 -23.72
C THR A 16 -17.36 0.31 -23.72
N THR A 17 -16.05 0.01 -23.81
CA THR A 17 -15.53 -1.37 -23.94
C THR A 17 -14.66 -1.83 -22.78
N GLN A 18 -14.12 -0.91 -21.97
CA GLN A 18 -13.31 -1.26 -20.81
C GLN A 18 -14.11 -2.09 -19.78
N GLU A 19 -13.38 -2.91 -19.02
CA GLU A 19 -13.93 -3.65 -17.88
C GLU A 19 -14.53 -2.69 -16.84
N THR A 20 -15.46 -3.18 -16.02
CA THR A 20 -16.16 -2.35 -15.03
C THR A 20 -15.71 -2.60 -13.59
N ASP A 21 -14.96 -3.68 -13.36
CA ASP A 21 -14.62 -4.24 -12.04
C ASP A 21 -15.83 -4.37 -11.09
N GLY A 22 -17.01 -4.60 -11.66
CA GLY A 22 -18.27 -4.73 -10.91
C GLY A 22 -18.93 -3.41 -10.53
N ASN A 23 -18.34 -2.26 -10.89
CA ASN A 23 -18.86 -0.94 -10.53
C ASN A 23 -19.90 -0.40 -11.53
N ALA A 24 -20.85 0.39 -11.02
CA ALA A 24 -21.83 1.10 -11.83
C ALA A 24 -21.27 2.41 -12.41
N SER A 25 -21.79 2.83 -13.57
CA SER A 25 -21.55 4.17 -14.12
C SER A 25 -22.17 5.26 -13.23
N PRO A 26 -21.64 6.49 -13.23
CA PRO A 26 -20.39 6.94 -13.87
C PRO A 26 -19.15 6.41 -13.14
N ARG A 27 -18.22 5.81 -13.89
CA ARG A 27 -16.98 5.23 -13.35
C ARG A 27 -15.77 6.11 -13.64
N PHE A 28 -14.82 6.10 -12.73
CA PHE A 28 -13.46 6.58 -12.94
C PHE A 28 -12.50 5.63 -12.25
N TRP A 29 -11.22 5.72 -12.59
CA TRP A 29 -10.18 4.85 -12.10
C TRP A 29 -9.23 5.59 -11.19
N VAL A 30 -8.76 4.90 -10.17
CA VAL A 30 -7.75 5.37 -9.23
C VAL A 30 -6.74 4.26 -9.00
N ILE A 31 -5.67 4.55 -8.26
CA ILE A 31 -4.78 3.51 -7.75
C ILE A 31 -5.20 3.17 -6.33
N LYS A 32 -5.37 1.87 -6.05
CA LYS A 32 -5.48 1.36 -4.69
C LYS A 32 -4.18 0.70 -4.30
N ASP A 33 -3.67 1.08 -3.14
CA ASP A 33 -2.44 0.54 -2.57
C ASP A 33 -2.69 0.13 -1.11
N TYR A 34 -1.68 -0.41 -0.45
CA TYR A 34 -1.75 -0.97 0.90
C TYR A 34 -0.62 -0.45 1.77
N ARG A 35 -0.89 -0.33 3.06
CA ARG A 35 0.08 0.11 4.08
C ARG A 35 -0.20 -0.57 5.40
N MET A 36 0.83 -0.72 6.22
CA MET A 36 0.66 -1.14 7.62
C MET A 36 0.27 0.07 8.47
N VAL A 37 -0.74 -0.08 9.31
CA VAL A 37 -1.20 0.96 10.25
C VAL A 37 -1.47 0.35 11.63
N PRO A 38 -1.33 1.14 12.71
CA PRO A 38 -1.75 0.71 14.04
C PRO A 38 -3.21 0.28 14.06
N ALA A 39 -3.49 -0.80 14.77
CA ALA A 39 -4.77 -1.48 14.79
C ALA A 39 -5.15 -1.91 16.21
N ASN A 40 -6.37 -2.43 16.37
CA ASN A 40 -6.83 -2.98 17.64
C ASN A 40 -6.89 -4.51 17.63
N GLU A 41 -6.15 -5.14 18.54
CA GLU A 41 -6.05 -6.60 18.71
C GLU A 41 -7.42 -7.31 18.87
N LYS A 42 -8.46 -6.64 19.37
CA LYS A 42 -9.74 -7.30 19.73
C LYS A 42 -10.72 -7.42 18.58
N TYR A 43 -10.58 -6.61 17.54
CA TYR A 43 -11.57 -6.55 16.46
C TYR A 43 -10.99 -6.29 15.07
N ASP A 44 -9.70 -5.95 14.96
CA ASP A 44 -9.02 -5.93 13.68
C ASP A 44 -8.32 -7.27 13.43
N SER A 45 -8.19 -7.64 12.15
CA SER A 45 -7.34 -8.74 11.72
C SER A 45 -5.98 -8.18 11.37
N GLY A 46 -4.98 -8.53 12.16
CA GLY A 46 -3.63 -7.97 12.08
C GLY A 46 -2.63 -8.88 12.78
N GLU A 47 -1.41 -8.38 12.94
CA GLU A 47 -0.30 -9.08 13.57
C GLU A 47 0.51 -8.12 14.44
N GLU A 48 1.23 -8.68 15.40
CA GLU A 48 2.17 -7.91 16.21
C GLU A 48 3.43 -7.61 15.40
N GLU A 49 3.84 -6.35 15.40
CA GLU A 49 5.09 -5.89 14.83
C GLU A 49 6.00 -5.44 15.97
N ARG A 50 7.18 -6.06 16.03
CA ARG A 50 8.23 -5.80 17.02
C ARG A 50 9.25 -4.85 16.40
N PHE A 51 9.62 -3.81 17.11
CA PHE A 51 10.50 -2.80 16.56
C PHE A 51 11.40 -2.15 17.60
N PHE A 52 12.50 -1.58 17.11
CA PHE A 52 13.33 -0.62 17.83
C PHE A 52 13.12 0.77 17.22
N ASN A 53 12.95 1.81 18.05
CA ASN A 53 12.75 3.17 17.58
C ASN A 53 13.35 4.22 18.52
N ASP A 54 14.58 4.65 18.23
CA ASP A 54 15.28 5.77 18.88
C ASP A 54 15.13 7.10 18.11
N GLY A 55 14.32 7.10 17.05
CA GLY A 55 14.27 8.13 16.02
C GLY A 55 14.37 7.54 14.61
N ASP A 56 15.06 6.41 14.46
CA ASP A 56 15.11 5.60 13.25
C ASP A 56 14.42 4.24 13.48
N LEU A 57 13.27 4.03 12.85
CA LEU A 57 12.46 2.83 13.04
C LEU A 57 13.10 1.61 12.35
N VAL A 58 13.34 0.56 13.13
CA VAL A 58 13.79 -0.77 12.67
C VAL A 58 12.76 -1.82 13.09
N THR A 59 12.19 -2.55 12.14
CA THR A 59 11.22 -3.63 12.40
C THR A 59 11.90 -5.00 12.34
N PHE A 60 11.45 -5.92 13.20
CA PHE A 60 11.98 -7.28 13.29
C PHE A 60 10.89 -8.30 12.93
N HIS A 61 11.06 -8.99 11.79
CA HIS A 61 10.08 -9.96 11.32
C HIS A 61 10.47 -11.41 11.62
N LYS A 62 11.76 -11.65 11.92
CA LYS A 62 12.31 -12.97 12.25
C LYS A 62 13.48 -12.85 13.20
N PHE A 63 13.83 -13.97 13.83
CA PHE A 63 14.95 -14.09 14.76
C PHE A 63 16.25 -13.50 14.23
N SER A 64 16.60 -13.77 12.96
CA SER A 64 17.83 -13.26 12.37
C SER A 64 17.90 -11.73 12.32
N ASP A 65 16.76 -11.05 12.11
CA ASP A 65 16.72 -9.58 12.03
C ASP A 65 17.13 -8.96 13.37
N LEU A 66 16.51 -9.45 14.45
CA LEU A 66 16.82 -9.01 15.82
C LEU A 66 18.23 -9.41 16.22
N LYS A 67 18.65 -10.64 15.90
CA LYS A 67 20.01 -11.09 16.17
C LYS A 67 21.06 -10.19 15.52
N GLU A 68 20.94 -9.94 14.23
CA GLU A 68 21.89 -9.10 13.49
C GLU A 68 21.96 -7.69 14.10
N PHE A 69 20.81 -7.14 14.47
CA PHE A 69 20.73 -5.85 15.16
C PHE A 69 21.44 -5.87 16.53
N LEU A 70 21.19 -6.89 17.36
CA LEU A 70 21.84 -7.02 18.67
C LEU A 70 23.36 -7.24 18.54
N GLU A 71 23.81 -8.03 17.56
CA GLU A 71 25.25 -8.23 17.30
C GLU A 71 25.93 -6.93 16.84
N GLU A 72 25.22 -6.06 16.13
CA GLU A 72 25.76 -4.77 15.67
C GLU A 72 25.79 -3.70 16.78
N TYR A 73 24.69 -3.57 17.53
CA TYR A 73 24.48 -2.44 18.44
C TYR A 73 24.64 -2.78 19.93
N TYR A 74 24.53 -4.06 20.30
CA TYR A 74 24.52 -4.56 21.69
C TYR A 74 25.54 -5.70 21.91
N SER A 75 26.66 -5.68 21.16
CA SER A 75 27.68 -6.73 21.25
C SER A 75 28.37 -6.79 22.62
N GLU A 76 28.53 -5.65 23.30
CA GLU A 76 29.12 -5.61 24.64
C GLU A 76 28.19 -6.29 25.65
N GLU A 77 26.89 -6.03 25.59
CA GLU A 77 25.86 -6.66 26.42
C GLU A 77 25.78 -8.17 26.16
N ILE A 78 25.91 -8.61 24.91
CA ILE A 78 25.98 -10.04 24.57
C ILE A 78 27.21 -10.71 25.18
N ASP A 79 28.36 -10.04 25.20
CA ASP A 79 29.59 -10.59 25.76
C ASP A 79 29.56 -10.65 27.29
N GLU A 80 28.89 -9.69 27.93
CA GLU A 80 28.77 -9.60 29.39
C GLU A 80 27.65 -10.46 29.98
N ASP A 81 26.53 -10.64 29.26
CA ASP A 81 25.37 -11.40 29.71
C ASP A 81 25.31 -12.80 29.07
N GLN A 82 25.59 -13.82 29.89
CA GLN A 82 25.57 -15.22 29.46
C GLN A 82 24.17 -15.70 29.02
N GLU A 83 23.10 -15.20 29.63
CA GLU A 83 21.73 -15.58 29.28
C GLU A 83 21.34 -15.02 27.92
N LEU A 84 21.59 -13.72 27.70
CA LEU A 84 21.40 -13.07 26.40
C LEU A 84 22.19 -13.80 25.31
N ARG A 85 23.45 -14.13 25.58
CA ARG A 85 24.30 -14.86 24.62
C ARG A 85 23.72 -16.21 24.24
N VAL A 86 23.14 -16.95 25.18
CA VAL A 86 22.51 -18.24 24.89
C VAL A 86 21.27 -18.05 24.00
N LEU A 87 20.47 -17.01 24.25
CA LEU A 87 19.28 -16.70 23.43
C LEU A 87 19.66 -16.24 22.02
N VAL A 88 20.67 -15.37 21.88
CA VAL A 88 21.14 -14.85 20.59
C VAL A 88 21.75 -15.95 19.71
N TYR A 89 22.39 -16.95 20.31
CA TYR A 89 22.99 -18.09 19.60
C TYR A 89 22.16 -19.39 19.72
N ASP A 90 20.86 -19.30 20.03
CA ASP A 90 19.97 -20.46 20.05
C ASP A 90 19.80 -21.06 18.66
N GLU A 91 20.19 -22.34 18.50
CA GLU A 91 20.05 -23.09 17.24
C GLU A 91 18.58 -23.29 16.82
N ASN A 92 17.63 -23.17 17.76
CA ASN A 92 16.20 -23.28 17.46
C ASN A 92 15.57 -21.95 17.06
N GLU A 93 16.33 -20.85 17.09
CA GLU A 93 15.91 -19.51 16.66
C GLU A 93 14.59 -19.07 17.30
N ARG A 94 14.45 -19.27 18.62
CA ARG A 94 13.22 -18.92 19.36
C ARG A 94 13.05 -17.41 19.48
N PHE A 95 12.41 -16.82 18.47
CA PHE A 95 12.22 -15.38 18.34
C PHE A 95 11.47 -14.74 19.51
N ASP A 96 10.41 -15.38 20.00
CA ASP A 96 9.59 -14.85 21.10
C ASP A 96 10.38 -14.78 22.41
N ASP A 97 11.15 -15.83 22.72
CA ASP A 97 12.00 -15.87 23.92
C ASP A 97 13.09 -14.79 23.89
N LEU A 98 13.76 -14.61 22.75
CA LEU A 98 14.77 -13.57 22.60
C LEU A 98 14.14 -12.18 22.72
N TRP A 99 12.98 -11.96 22.09
CA TRP A 99 12.27 -10.69 22.18
C TRP A 99 11.83 -10.36 23.61
N GLU A 100 11.23 -11.32 24.33
CA GLU A 100 10.80 -11.12 25.73
C GLU A 100 11.98 -10.73 26.63
N TYR A 101 13.16 -11.33 26.41
CA TYR A 101 14.37 -10.96 27.11
C TYR A 101 14.81 -9.53 26.79
N VAL A 102 14.87 -9.16 25.50
CA VAL A 102 15.27 -7.81 25.04
C VAL A 102 14.35 -6.75 25.64
N GLU A 103 13.04 -6.94 25.51
CA GLU A 103 12.03 -6.02 26.03
C GLU A 103 12.11 -5.87 27.56
N SER A 104 12.45 -6.94 28.29
CA SER A 104 12.52 -6.93 29.76
C SER A 104 13.85 -6.40 30.31
N ASN A 105 14.97 -6.57 29.60
CA ASN A 105 16.31 -6.36 30.14
C ASN A 105 17.13 -5.29 29.41
N LEU A 106 16.88 -5.09 28.10
CA LEU A 106 17.63 -4.15 27.27
C LEU A 106 16.85 -2.87 26.92
N ASN A 107 15.64 -2.71 27.46
CA ASN A 107 14.71 -1.65 27.07
C ASN A 107 14.54 -0.53 28.12
N ASN A 108 15.62 -0.14 28.79
CA ASN A 108 15.56 0.91 29.82
C ASN A 108 15.24 2.30 29.22
N ASP A 109 15.51 2.50 27.93
CA ASP A 109 15.18 3.71 27.17
C ASP A 109 13.76 3.70 26.60
N GLY A 110 13.13 2.51 26.49
CA GLY A 110 11.79 2.32 25.93
C GLY A 110 11.76 2.31 24.41
N TYR A 111 12.89 2.04 23.74
CA TYR A 111 12.95 2.02 22.28
C TYR A 111 12.53 0.68 21.67
N PHE A 112 12.65 -0.43 22.38
CA PHE A 112 12.04 -1.69 21.98
C PHE A 112 10.56 -1.69 22.37
N ASP A 113 9.67 -1.91 21.42
CA ASP A 113 8.24 -1.99 21.69
C ASP A 113 7.53 -2.86 20.66
N THR A 114 6.29 -3.24 20.98
CA THR A 114 5.42 -4.06 20.16
C THR A 114 4.14 -3.30 19.83
N ALA A 115 3.78 -3.23 18.54
CA ALA A 115 2.52 -2.65 18.10
C ALA A 115 1.68 -3.68 17.35
N PHE A 116 0.37 -3.71 17.62
CA PHE A 116 -0.56 -4.47 16.79
C PHE A 116 -0.88 -3.68 15.52
N MET A 117 -0.55 -4.25 14.36
CA MET A 117 -0.62 -3.61 13.07
C MET A 117 -1.55 -4.37 12.14
N LYS A 118 -2.22 -3.65 11.22
CA LYS A 118 -3.00 -4.28 10.15
C LYS A 118 -2.65 -3.70 8.80
N GLU A 119 -2.81 -4.50 7.77
CA GLU A 119 -2.79 -4.03 6.40
C GLU A 119 -4.09 -3.27 6.09
N GLU A 120 -3.96 -2.00 5.72
CA GLU A 120 -5.05 -1.15 5.30
C GLU A 120 -4.91 -0.81 3.81
N GLY A 121 -5.94 -1.14 3.03
CA GLY A 121 -6.05 -0.68 1.66
C GLY A 121 -6.54 0.77 1.59
N PHE A 122 -5.85 1.62 0.84
CA PHE A 122 -6.19 3.03 0.68
C PHE A 122 -6.21 3.44 -0.80
N ILE A 123 -6.95 4.50 -1.11
CA ILE A 123 -6.90 5.14 -2.43
C ILE A 123 -5.73 6.11 -2.44
N VAL A 124 -4.81 5.92 -3.39
CA VAL A 124 -3.65 6.80 -3.54
C VAL A 124 -4.15 8.20 -3.89
N PRO A 125 -3.74 9.23 -3.10
CA PRO A 125 -4.09 10.62 -3.37
C PRO A 125 -3.66 11.06 -4.78
N ASP A 126 -4.36 12.07 -5.30
CA ASP A 126 -4.04 12.70 -6.59
C ASP A 126 -4.04 11.75 -7.79
N THR A 127 -4.68 10.58 -7.65
CA THR A 127 -4.96 9.66 -8.76
C THR A 127 -6.41 9.78 -9.19
N MET A 128 -6.61 10.07 -10.48
CA MET A 128 -7.91 10.02 -11.14
C MET A 128 -7.68 9.86 -12.63
N PHE A 129 -8.27 8.83 -13.20
CA PHE A 129 -8.15 8.49 -14.61
C PHE A 129 -9.54 8.18 -15.18
N LEU A 130 -9.76 8.53 -16.45
CA LEU A 130 -11.03 8.21 -17.11
C LEU A 130 -11.08 6.76 -17.57
N THR A 131 -9.90 6.16 -17.80
CA THR A 131 -9.81 4.81 -18.34
C THR A 131 -8.89 3.90 -17.53
N LYS A 132 -9.21 2.59 -17.56
CA LYS A 132 -8.42 1.58 -16.84
C LYS A 132 -7.01 1.48 -17.42
N GLU A 133 -6.87 1.62 -18.73
CA GLU A 133 -5.58 1.50 -19.42
C GLU A 133 -4.65 2.65 -19.05
N GLU A 134 -5.19 3.88 -18.94
CA GLU A 134 -4.44 5.03 -18.43
C GLU A 134 -3.92 4.76 -17.00
N ALA A 135 -4.77 4.26 -16.11
CA ALA A 135 -4.39 3.90 -14.74
C ALA A 135 -3.33 2.78 -14.68
N LYS A 136 -3.42 1.76 -15.55
CA LYS A 136 -2.42 0.69 -15.67
C LYS A 136 -1.07 1.23 -16.16
N ASN A 137 -1.08 2.09 -17.17
CA ASN A 137 0.12 2.70 -17.70
C ASN A 137 0.79 3.61 -16.66
N HIS A 138 -0.01 4.35 -15.89
CA HIS A 138 0.47 5.13 -14.76
C HIS A 138 1.21 4.24 -13.74
N LEU A 139 0.60 3.14 -13.29
CA LEU A 139 1.24 2.19 -12.38
C LEU A 139 2.54 1.62 -12.95
N LYS A 140 2.53 1.20 -14.22
CA LYS A 140 3.71 0.61 -14.86
C LYS A 140 4.89 1.57 -14.88
N LEU A 141 4.64 2.84 -15.22
CA LEU A 141 5.67 3.87 -15.35
C LEU A 141 6.14 4.42 -13.99
N ASN A 142 5.31 4.32 -12.96
CA ASN A 142 5.54 4.92 -11.65
C ASN A 142 5.62 3.89 -10.52
N ASN A 143 5.88 2.62 -10.82
CA ASN A 143 5.82 1.52 -9.85
C ASN A 143 6.71 1.72 -8.61
N TYR A 144 7.80 2.48 -8.72
CA TYR A 144 8.73 2.78 -7.63
C TYR A 144 8.14 3.71 -6.55
N HIS A 145 6.98 4.34 -6.80
CA HIS A 145 6.21 5.12 -5.83
C HIS A 145 5.14 4.30 -5.09
N TYR A 146 5.03 3.00 -5.42
CA TYR A 146 3.93 2.14 -4.97
C TYR A 146 4.46 0.86 -4.34
N THR A 147 3.64 0.22 -3.52
CA THR A 147 3.94 -1.15 -3.08
C THR A 147 3.70 -2.14 -4.23
N SER A 148 4.26 -3.34 -4.10
CA SER A 148 4.02 -4.43 -5.06
C SER A 148 2.56 -4.89 -5.14
N LYS A 149 1.72 -4.51 -4.16
CA LYS A 149 0.28 -4.81 -4.11
C LYS A 149 -0.59 -3.75 -4.80
N ALA A 150 -0.01 -2.64 -5.24
CA ALA A 150 -0.76 -1.57 -5.89
C ALA A 150 -1.41 -2.04 -7.20
N HIS A 151 -2.67 -1.65 -7.41
CA HIS A 151 -3.44 -2.04 -8.58
C HIS A 151 -4.48 -0.97 -8.96
N THR A 152 -4.97 -1.04 -10.20
CA THR A 152 -6.06 -0.17 -10.64
C THR A 152 -7.34 -0.52 -9.91
N TYR A 153 -8.09 0.49 -9.49
CA TYR A 153 -9.34 0.31 -8.76
C TYR A 153 -10.43 1.18 -9.38
N ALA A 154 -11.57 0.58 -9.72
CA ALA A 154 -12.72 1.32 -10.21
C ALA A 154 -13.42 1.99 -9.03
N MET A 155 -13.82 3.25 -9.22
CA MET A 155 -14.71 3.98 -8.30
C MET A 155 -15.93 4.48 -9.07
N THR A 156 -17.07 4.51 -8.39
CA THR A 156 -18.29 5.13 -8.92
C THR A 156 -18.40 6.55 -8.39
N ALA A 157 -18.56 7.54 -9.28
CA ALA A 157 -18.86 8.91 -8.90
C ALA A 157 -20.32 9.00 -8.42
N TRP A 158 -20.51 8.61 -7.16
CA TRP A 158 -21.82 8.39 -6.57
C TRP A 158 -22.58 9.70 -6.35
N ARG A 159 -23.83 9.76 -6.82
CA ARG A 159 -24.71 10.94 -6.73
C ARG A 159 -24.07 12.21 -7.33
N ALA A 160 -23.30 12.05 -8.41
CA ALA A 160 -22.63 13.13 -9.12
C ALA A 160 -23.27 13.39 -10.51
N PRO A 161 -24.43 14.08 -10.59
CA PRO A 161 -25.21 14.19 -11.83
C PRO A 161 -24.49 14.92 -12.97
N LYS A 162 -23.56 15.83 -12.66
CA LYS A 162 -22.74 16.49 -13.67
C LYS A 162 -21.72 15.54 -14.30
N VAL A 163 -21.12 14.67 -13.48
CA VAL A 163 -20.18 13.63 -13.95
C VAL A 163 -20.92 12.60 -14.79
N GLU A 164 -22.09 12.16 -14.31
CA GLU A 164 -22.98 11.28 -15.06
C GLU A 164 -23.33 11.85 -16.43
N ARG A 165 -23.78 13.10 -16.49
CA ARG A 165 -24.09 13.76 -17.75
C ARG A 165 -22.87 13.87 -18.67
N LEU A 166 -21.70 14.21 -18.13
CA LEU A 166 -20.46 14.32 -18.91
C LEU A 166 -20.07 12.97 -19.51
N LEU A 167 -19.99 11.91 -18.69
CA LEU A 167 -19.61 10.59 -19.19
C LEU A 167 -20.65 10.04 -20.17
N ASN A 168 -21.94 10.28 -19.94
CA ASN A 168 -22.97 9.89 -20.91
C ASN A 168 -22.79 10.57 -22.27
N ILE A 169 -22.40 11.85 -22.31
CA ILE A 169 -22.06 12.54 -23.58
C ILE A 169 -20.85 11.86 -24.22
N LEU A 170 -19.78 11.61 -23.46
CA LEU A 170 -18.58 10.96 -24.00
C LEU A 170 -18.88 9.56 -24.56
N GLU A 171 -19.74 8.79 -23.89
CA GLU A 171 -20.10 7.42 -24.27
C GLU A 171 -21.08 7.33 -25.45
N THR A 172 -21.95 8.33 -25.65
CA THR A 172 -23.09 8.21 -26.58
C THR A 172 -23.14 9.23 -27.72
N PHE A 173 -22.36 10.31 -27.65
CA PHE A 173 -22.40 11.36 -28.67
C PHE A 173 -21.84 10.87 -30.02
N ASP A 174 -22.51 11.21 -31.12
CA ASP A 174 -22.03 10.90 -32.46
C ASP A 174 -20.95 11.91 -32.91
N TRP A 175 -19.69 11.59 -32.66
CA TRP A 175 -18.55 12.44 -33.03
C TRP A 175 -18.34 12.55 -34.55
N GLU A 176 -18.92 11.66 -35.38
CA GLU A 176 -18.87 11.77 -36.85
C GLU A 176 -19.76 12.90 -37.37
N SER A 177 -20.78 13.31 -36.59
CA SER A 177 -21.67 14.41 -36.94
C SER A 177 -20.98 15.79 -36.91
N ILE A 178 -19.79 15.91 -36.32
CA ILE A 178 -19.07 17.18 -36.22
C ILE A 178 -18.33 17.48 -37.51
N SER A 179 -18.79 18.49 -38.24
CA SER A 179 -18.04 19.07 -39.36
C SER A 179 -16.92 19.96 -38.84
N THR A 180 -15.67 19.51 -38.96
CA THR A 180 -14.49 20.36 -38.74
C THR A 180 -14.19 21.12 -40.01
N LYS A 181 -14.50 22.43 -40.04
CA LYS A 181 -13.98 23.35 -41.04
C LYS A 181 -12.48 23.58 -40.85
#